data_AF-A0A803P3H8-F1
#
_entry.id   AF-A0A803P3H8-F1
#
_cell.length_a   1.000
_cell.length_b   1.000
_cell.length_c   1.000
_cell.angle_alpha   90.00
_cell.angle_beta   90.00
_cell.angle_gamma   90.00
#
_symmetry.space_group_name_H-M   'P 1'
#
loop_
_entity.id
_entity.type
_entity.pdbx_description
1 polymer ?
#
loop_
_entity_poly.entity_id
_entity_poly.type
_entity_poly.pdbx_seq_one_letter_code
_entity_poly.pdbx_strand_id
1 'polypeptide(L)'
;MEKESLEELQRRCSLFKEISQLYEANYEEKRKVQELKHKLEEIENQHKNKKVNENPSESEEENEPEAEQEEENEEEEEEEEEAEAEKELMEALIANEKKSKDELNEVRRLFINHFKNASTSSCPFGVKRMGELDSEPFTEAMKCSKDNHYEAMQKCTLWSKYIRDPHWHPFKFVKIRGKLTEVVDGEDKKLKGLKKELGEKAYEAVKTALIEMNEYNPSGRFPVHELWNLEEDRKATLKDVVEYMLDGWTPNKRLRRRK
;
A
#
# COMPACT_ATOMS: atom_id res chain seq x y z
N MET A 1 25.92 8.85 34.22
CA MET A 1 26.43 9.25 32.91
C MET A 1 26.62 7.94 32.17
N GLU A 2 25.62 7.53 31.41
CA GLU A 2 25.80 6.41 30.47
C GLU A 2 26.61 6.99 29.32
N LYS A 3 27.83 6.47 29.12
CA LYS A 3 28.61 6.78 27.93
C LYS A 3 27.92 6.06 26.79
N GLU A 4 27.15 6.81 26.01
CA GLU A 4 26.75 6.39 24.68
C GLU A 4 28.02 5.91 23.95
N SER A 5 28.00 4.69 23.43
CA SER A 5 29.20 4.12 22.82
C SER A 5 29.59 4.96 21.61
N LEU A 6 30.89 5.12 21.34
CA LEU A 6 31.36 5.89 20.18
C LEU A 6 30.74 5.37 18.88
N GLU A 7 30.53 4.05 18.79
CA GLU A 7 29.86 3.39 17.67
C GLU A 7 28.40 3.82 17.51
N GLU A 8 27.66 3.98 18.61
CA GLU A 8 26.26 4.40 18.61
C GLU A 8 26.12 5.87 18.21
N LEU A 9 27.00 6.73 18.71
CA LEU A 9 27.06 8.13 18.29
C LEU A 9 27.39 8.26 16.79
N GLN A 10 28.34 7.46 16.30
CA GLN A 10 28.74 7.46 14.88
C GLN A 10 27.59 6.97 13.98
N ARG A 11 26.85 5.94 14.40
CA ARG A 11 25.64 5.47 13.70
C ARG A 11 24.57 6.56 13.64
N ARG A 12 24.28 7.23 14.76
CA ARG A 12 23.30 8.33 14.81
C ARG A 12 23.67 9.49 13.88
N CYS A 13 24.94 9.90 13.87
CA CYS A 13 25.43 10.95 12.97
C CYS A 13 25.30 10.55 11.49
N SER A 14 25.61 9.29 11.16
CA SER A 14 25.43 8.76 9.80
C SER A 14 23.97 8.78 9.37
N LEU A 15 23.07 8.28 10.22
CA LEU A 15 21.63 8.29 9.97
C LEU A 15 21.08 9.70 9.80
N PHE A 16 21.49 10.64 10.65
CA PHE A 16 21.05 12.03 10.54
C PHE A 16 21.44 12.66 9.20
N LYS A 17 22.65 12.37 8.72
CA LYS A 17 23.12 12.85 7.42
C LYS A 17 22.30 12.27 6.27
N GLU A 18 22.02 10.98 6.31
CA GLU A 18 21.20 10.28 5.30
C GLU A 18 19.76 10.79 5.30
N ILE A 19 19.13 10.95 6.47
CA ILE A 19 17.79 11.55 6.61
C ILE A 19 17.76 12.96 6.03
N SER A 20 18.78 13.78 6.29
CA SER A 20 18.86 15.15 5.76
C SER A 20 18.94 15.16 4.23
N GLN A 21 19.72 14.24 3.64
CA GLN A 21 19.84 14.09 2.19
C GLN A 21 18.50 13.67 1.56
N LEU A 22 17.80 12.72 2.17
CA LEU A 22 16.48 12.27 1.70
C LEU A 22 15.44 13.39 1.79
N TYR A 23 15.46 14.17 2.88
CA TYR A 23 14.57 15.31 3.04
C TYR A 23 14.80 16.37 1.95
N GLU A 24 16.05 16.71 1.66
CA GLU A 24 16.38 17.69 0.61
C GLU A 24 15.95 17.19 -0.77
N ALA A 25 16.25 15.92 -1.11
CA ALA A 25 15.82 15.33 -2.38
C ALA A 25 14.30 15.34 -2.55
N ASN A 26 13.54 15.00 -1.50
CA ASN A 26 12.08 15.06 -1.53
C ASN A 26 11.56 16.49 -1.72
N TYR A 27 12.20 17.47 -1.05
CA TYR A 27 11.87 18.87 -1.19
C TYR A 27 12.12 19.39 -2.60
N GLU A 28 13.25 19.03 -3.22
CA GLU A 28 13.57 19.37 -4.62
C GLU A 28 12.56 18.76 -5.60
N GLU A 29 12.17 17.51 -5.43
CA GLU A 29 11.16 16.85 -6.28
C GLU A 29 9.81 17.55 -6.19
N LYS A 30 9.38 17.90 -4.97
CA LYS A 30 8.15 18.66 -4.76
C LYS A 30 8.21 20.05 -5.40
N ARG A 31 9.36 20.71 -5.35
CA ARG A 31 9.58 22.02 -5.98
C ARG A 31 9.45 21.94 -7.50
N LYS A 32 10.06 20.95 -8.15
CA LYS A 32 9.96 20.75 -9.61
C LYS A 32 8.51 20.58 -10.08
N VAL A 33 7.71 19.79 -9.36
CA VAL A 33 6.28 19.64 -9.66
C VAL A 33 5.53 20.96 -9.49
N GLN A 34 5.88 21.78 -8.49
CA GLN A 34 5.27 23.11 -8.32
C GLN A 34 5.67 24.08 -9.44
N GLU A 35 6.91 24.02 -9.90
CA GLU A 35 7.40 24.83 -11.03
C GLU A 35 6.66 24.47 -12.33
N LEU A 36 6.46 23.18 -12.63
CA LEU A 36 5.67 22.74 -13.80
C LEU A 36 4.21 23.22 -13.72
N LYS A 37 3.60 23.17 -12.53
CA LYS A 37 2.24 23.69 -12.32
C LYS A 37 2.14 25.19 -12.57
N HIS A 38 3.13 25.94 -12.09
CA HIS A 38 3.16 27.39 -12.29
C HIS A 38 3.31 27.74 -13.78
N LYS A 39 4.17 27.02 -14.51
CA LYS A 39 4.32 27.21 -15.97
C LYS A 39 3.03 26.96 -16.73
N LEU A 40 2.32 25.87 -16.40
CA LEU A 40 1.02 25.58 -17.00
C LEU A 40 0.01 26.70 -16.71
N GLU A 41 -0.06 27.16 -15.47
CA GLU A 41 -0.91 28.30 -15.09
C GLU A 41 -0.52 29.60 -15.81
N GLU A 42 0.77 29.84 -16.08
CA GLU A 42 1.24 30.98 -16.87
C GLU A 42 0.82 30.88 -18.34
N ILE A 43 0.87 29.69 -18.95
CA ILE A 43 0.42 29.42 -20.32
C ILE A 43 -1.10 29.64 -20.43
N GLU A 44 -1.89 29.02 -19.55
CA GLU A 44 -3.35 29.18 -19.49
C GLU A 44 -3.77 30.65 -19.34
N ASN A 45 -3.06 31.42 -18.50
CA ASN A 45 -3.34 32.84 -18.30
C ASN A 45 -2.97 33.70 -19.53
N GLN A 46 -1.91 33.33 -20.27
CA GLN A 46 -1.54 34.00 -21.51
C GLN A 46 -2.62 33.80 -22.58
N HIS A 47 -3.07 32.56 -22.80
CA HIS A 47 -4.15 32.23 -23.74
C HIS A 47 -5.45 32.97 -23.39
N LYS A 48 -5.80 33.00 -22.09
CA LYS A 48 -6.98 33.71 -21.63
C LYS A 48 -6.91 35.22 -21.86
N ASN A 49 -5.73 35.84 -21.67
CA ASN A 49 -5.57 37.27 -21.86
C ASN A 49 -5.59 37.67 -23.34
N LYS A 50 -5.06 36.83 -24.24
CA LYS A 50 -5.13 37.04 -25.70
C LYS A 50 -6.57 36.99 -26.22
N LYS A 51 -7.32 35.94 -25.87
CA LYS A 51 -8.76 35.80 -26.20
C LYS A 51 -9.66 36.96 -25.70
N VAL A 52 -9.25 37.68 -24.65
CA VAL A 52 -9.98 38.86 -24.16
C VAL A 52 -9.68 40.12 -24.99
N ASN A 53 -8.49 40.20 -25.59
CA ASN A 53 -8.02 41.35 -26.38
C ASN A 53 -8.48 41.31 -27.86
N GLU A 54 -8.95 40.17 -28.37
CA GLU A 54 -9.41 39.96 -29.76
C GLU A 54 -10.88 40.36 -30.02
N ASN A 55 -11.60 40.93 -29.05
CA ASN A 55 -12.94 41.48 -29.34
C ASN A 55 -12.84 42.75 -30.23
N PRO A 56 -13.51 42.80 -31.40
CA PRO A 56 -13.01 43.58 -32.53
C PRO A 56 -13.35 45.08 -32.46
N SER A 57 -12.35 45.92 -32.74
CA SER A 57 -12.57 47.24 -33.33
C SER A 57 -12.74 47.09 -34.84
N GLU A 58 -13.92 47.44 -35.34
CA GLU A 58 -14.27 47.53 -36.77
C GLU A 58 -13.28 48.41 -37.55
N SER A 59 -12.51 47.83 -38.47
CA SER A 59 -12.13 48.49 -39.73
C SER A 59 -11.39 47.57 -40.71
N GLU A 60 -11.98 47.45 -41.89
CA GLU A 60 -11.37 47.39 -43.24
C GLU A 60 -10.94 46.02 -43.82
N GLU A 61 -11.97 45.37 -44.39
CA GLU A 61 -12.02 44.58 -45.62
C GLU A 61 -10.84 44.82 -46.60
N GLU A 62 -9.88 43.89 -46.69
CA GLU A 62 -9.20 43.53 -47.95
C GLU A 62 -8.30 42.25 -47.87
N ASN A 63 -8.09 41.63 -46.69
CA ASN A 63 -7.26 40.41 -46.49
C ASN A 63 -7.86 39.33 -45.54
N GLU A 64 -9.19 39.21 -45.46
CA GLU A 64 -9.89 38.29 -44.52
C GLU A 64 -9.36 36.84 -44.46
N PRO A 65 -9.14 36.11 -45.57
CA PRO A 65 -8.81 34.68 -45.49
C PRO A 65 -7.36 34.37 -45.07
N GLU A 66 -6.41 35.30 -45.26
CA GLU A 66 -5.03 35.12 -44.76
C GLU A 66 -4.97 35.43 -43.25
N ALA A 67 -5.71 36.44 -42.79
CA ALA A 67 -5.79 36.78 -41.36
C ALA A 67 -6.50 35.69 -40.54
N GLU A 68 -7.61 35.13 -41.05
CA GLU A 68 -8.30 34.01 -40.41
C GLU A 68 -7.40 32.75 -40.31
N GLN A 69 -6.56 32.49 -41.32
CA GLN A 69 -5.61 31.38 -41.28
C GLN A 69 -4.46 31.62 -40.30
N GLU A 70 -3.97 32.85 -40.16
CA GLU A 70 -2.94 33.19 -39.17
C GLU A 70 -3.49 33.04 -37.75
N GLU A 71 -4.72 33.49 -37.47
CA GLU A 71 -5.39 33.28 -36.18
C GLU A 71 -5.59 31.79 -35.86
N GLU A 72 -6.06 30.98 -36.81
CA GLU A 72 -6.27 29.53 -36.60
C GLU A 72 -4.95 28.79 -36.32
N ASN A 73 -3.86 29.17 -37.00
CA ASN A 73 -2.54 28.59 -36.73
C ASN A 73 -1.98 29.01 -35.36
N GLU A 74 -2.19 30.27 -34.94
CA GLU A 74 -1.78 30.73 -33.60
C GLU A 74 -2.57 30.03 -32.49
N GLU A 75 -3.89 29.84 -32.67
CA GLU A 75 -4.70 29.06 -31.72
C GLU A 75 -4.25 27.59 -31.64
N GLU A 76 -3.91 26.97 -32.78
CA GLU A 76 -3.37 25.61 -32.79
C GLU A 76 -2.01 25.52 -32.07
N GLU A 77 -1.10 26.47 -32.28
CA GLU A 77 0.20 26.51 -31.59
C GLU A 77 0.04 26.68 -30.07
N GLU A 78 -0.92 27.52 -29.63
CA GLU A 78 -1.26 27.70 -28.22
C GLU A 78 -1.83 26.42 -27.60
N GLU A 79 -2.78 25.77 -28.26
CA GLU A 79 -3.34 24.50 -27.80
C GLU A 79 -2.27 23.40 -27.73
N GLU A 80 -1.34 23.36 -28.68
CA GLU A 80 -0.20 22.44 -28.64
C GLU A 80 0.75 22.72 -27.45
N GLU A 81 1.06 23.98 -27.15
CA GLU A 81 1.91 24.37 -26.02
C GLU A 81 1.27 24.00 -24.67
N GLU A 82 -0.03 24.27 -24.52
CA GLU A 82 -0.79 23.89 -23.32
C GLU A 82 -0.84 22.36 -23.16
N ALA A 83 -1.13 21.63 -24.24
CA ALA A 83 -1.18 20.18 -24.23
C ALA A 83 0.19 19.55 -23.92
N GLU A 84 1.29 20.12 -24.41
CA GLU A 84 2.64 19.67 -24.09
C GLU A 84 2.95 19.89 -22.60
N ALA A 85 2.64 21.08 -22.06
CA ALA A 85 2.85 21.39 -20.64
C ALA A 85 2.01 20.50 -19.70
N GLU A 86 0.75 20.24 -20.05
CA GLU A 86 -0.11 19.31 -19.29
C GLU A 86 0.47 17.89 -19.29
N LYS A 87 0.95 17.43 -20.45
CA LYS A 87 1.56 16.11 -20.60
C LYS A 87 2.83 15.98 -19.76
N GLU A 88 3.72 16.98 -19.80
CA GLU A 88 4.93 17.01 -18.96
C GLU A 88 4.59 16.93 -17.47
N LEU A 89 3.60 17.70 -17.02
CA LEU A 89 3.14 17.68 -15.63
C LEU A 89 2.56 16.31 -15.25
N MET A 90 1.74 15.72 -16.12
CA MET A 90 1.16 14.39 -15.91
C MET A 90 2.26 13.31 -15.80
N GLU A 91 3.21 13.31 -16.72
CA GLU A 91 4.34 12.36 -16.71
C GLU A 91 5.18 12.51 -15.43
N ALA A 92 5.46 13.74 -15.00
CA ALA A 92 6.17 14.02 -13.76
C ALA A 92 5.40 13.52 -12.52
N LEU A 93 4.09 13.71 -12.47
CA LEU A 93 3.24 13.24 -11.37
C LEU A 93 3.20 11.71 -11.29
N ILE A 94 3.04 11.04 -12.44
CA ILE A 94 3.04 9.56 -12.52
C ILE A 94 4.39 9.01 -12.07
N ALA A 95 5.49 9.59 -12.55
CA ALA A 95 6.83 9.17 -12.18
C ALA A 95 7.07 9.33 -10.67
N ASN A 96 6.64 10.44 -10.09
CA ASN A 96 6.77 10.72 -8.66
C ASN A 96 5.90 9.76 -7.80
N GLU A 97 4.64 9.53 -8.19
CA GLU A 97 3.77 8.59 -7.49
C GLU A 97 4.37 7.18 -7.49
N LYS A 98 4.85 6.74 -8.65
CA LYS A 98 5.49 5.43 -8.79
C LYS A 98 6.72 5.32 -7.87
N LYS A 99 7.61 6.31 -7.92
CA LYS A 99 8.80 6.35 -7.08
C LYS A 99 8.44 6.31 -5.59
N SER A 100 7.52 7.16 -5.15
CA SER A 100 7.07 7.21 -3.75
C SER A 100 6.46 5.88 -3.31
N LYS A 101 5.64 5.25 -4.16
CA LYS A 101 5.06 3.93 -3.89
C LYS A 101 6.12 2.84 -3.78
N ASP A 102 7.13 2.86 -4.64
CA ASP A 102 8.24 1.90 -4.62
C ASP A 102 9.06 2.06 -3.34
N GLU A 103 9.37 3.28 -2.91
CA GLU A 103 10.06 3.57 -1.65
C GLU A 103 9.25 3.09 -0.43
N LEU A 104 7.95 3.39 -0.38
CA LEU A 104 7.08 2.93 0.71
C LEU A 104 6.97 1.41 0.77
N ASN A 105 6.91 0.75 -0.39
CA ASN A 105 6.90 -0.71 -0.46
C ASN A 105 8.23 -1.31 -0.02
N GLU A 106 9.35 -0.67 -0.36
CA GLU A 106 10.68 -1.10 0.08
C GLU A 106 10.82 -0.96 1.60
N VAL A 107 10.39 0.16 2.19
CA VAL A 107 10.34 0.33 3.65
C VAL A 107 9.47 -0.74 4.31
N ARG A 108 8.29 -1.01 3.76
CA ARG A 108 7.41 -2.10 4.25
C ARG A 108 8.14 -3.45 4.20
N ARG A 109 8.81 -3.76 3.10
CA ARG A 109 9.58 -5.01 2.92
C ARG A 109 10.69 -5.13 3.96
N LEU A 110 11.41 -4.04 4.23
CA LEU A 110 12.47 -3.99 5.24
C LEU A 110 11.91 -4.26 6.65
N PHE A 111 10.78 -3.65 7.02
CA PHE A 111 10.13 -3.93 8.30
C PHE A 111 9.65 -5.37 8.41
N ILE A 112 9.02 -5.92 7.36
CA ILE A 112 8.61 -7.32 7.35
C ILE A 112 9.83 -8.22 7.59
N ASN A 113 10.95 -7.97 6.92
CA ASN A 113 12.16 -8.76 7.11
C ASN A 113 12.75 -8.62 8.52
N HIS A 114 12.70 -7.41 9.09
CA HIS A 114 13.14 -7.15 10.46
C HIS A 114 12.29 -7.94 11.48
N PHE A 115 10.96 -7.81 11.42
CA PHE A 115 10.06 -8.46 12.37
C PHE A 115 9.88 -9.97 12.15
N LYS A 116 10.16 -10.47 10.95
CA LYS A 116 10.13 -11.92 10.67
C LYS A 116 11.12 -12.71 11.52
N ASN A 117 12.25 -12.08 11.89
CA ASN A 117 13.33 -12.72 12.65
C ASN A 117 13.45 -12.20 14.09
N ALA A 118 12.64 -11.22 14.48
CA ALA A 118 12.68 -10.64 15.82
C ALA A 118 11.97 -11.56 16.83
N SER A 119 12.54 -11.68 18.03
CA SER A 119 11.88 -12.41 19.13
C SER A 119 10.65 -11.62 19.58
N THR A 120 9.47 -12.23 19.48
CA THR A 120 8.14 -11.61 19.64
C THR A 120 7.78 -11.22 21.08
N SER A 121 8.63 -11.49 22.08
CA SER A 121 8.20 -11.43 23.48
C SER A 121 7.99 -10.03 24.05
N SER A 122 8.39 -8.95 23.37
CA SER A 122 8.23 -7.58 23.86
C SER A 122 7.83 -6.55 22.80
N CYS A 123 7.60 -6.97 21.55
CA CYS A 123 7.22 -6.07 20.46
C CYS A 123 5.75 -6.29 20.08
N PRO A 124 4.91 -5.23 20.06
CA PRO A 124 3.50 -5.35 19.67
C PRO A 124 3.33 -5.61 18.17
N PHE A 125 4.40 -5.45 17.38
CA PHE A 125 4.41 -5.71 15.94
C PHE A 125 5.08 -7.04 15.59
N GLY A 126 4.52 -7.69 14.58
CA GLY A 126 5.03 -8.94 14.02
C GLY A 126 4.71 -9.07 12.53
N VAL A 127 4.84 -10.29 12.04
CA VAL A 127 4.52 -10.63 10.65
C VAL A 127 3.46 -11.71 10.63
N LYS A 128 2.34 -11.45 9.97
CA LYS A 128 1.31 -12.45 9.67
C LYS A 128 1.48 -12.98 8.25
N ARG A 129 1.21 -14.26 8.05
CA ARG A 129 1.20 -14.89 6.72
C ARG A 129 -0.24 -14.99 6.23
N MET A 130 -0.66 -14.00 5.46
CA MET A 130 -2.04 -13.88 4.97
C MET A 130 -2.37 -15.03 4.02
N GLY A 131 -3.45 -15.75 4.30
CA GLY A 131 -3.87 -16.95 3.55
C GLY A 131 -3.16 -18.23 3.98
N GLU A 132 -2.35 -18.19 5.04
CA GLU A 132 -1.88 -19.40 5.70
C GLU A 132 -2.98 -20.00 6.58
N LEU A 133 -3.20 -21.31 6.46
CA LEU A 133 -4.18 -22.02 7.25
C LEU A 133 -3.62 -22.31 8.65
N ASP A 134 -4.33 -21.86 9.68
CA ASP A 134 -4.04 -22.21 11.06
C ASP A 134 -4.35 -23.70 11.32
N SER A 135 -3.37 -24.39 11.92
CA SER A 135 -3.44 -25.82 12.20
C SER A 135 -4.10 -26.14 13.55
N GLU A 136 -4.15 -25.18 14.48
CA GLU A 136 -4.69 -25.39 15.83
C GLU A 136 -6.17 -25.83 15.83
N PRO A 137 -7.05 -25.25 15.00
CA PRO A 137 -8.44 -25.69 14.89
C PRO A 137 -8.60 -27.16 14.45
N PHE A 138 -7.64 -27.69 13.69
CA PHE A 138 -7.65 -29.09 13.24
C PHE A 138 -7.21 -30.04 14.35
N THR A 139 -6.19 -29.66 15.12
CA THR A 139 -5.70 -30.47 16.26
C THR A 139 -6.73 -30.49 17.39
N GLU A 140 -7.39 -29.36 17.66
CA GLU A 140 -8.47 -29.28 18.65
C GLU A 140 -9.67 -30.15 18.26
N ALA A 141 -10.12 -30.09 17.00
CA ALA A 141 -11.28 -30.83 16.51
C ALA A 141 -11.13 -32.35 16.68
N MET A 142 -9.90 -32.86 16.50
CA MET A 142 -9.58 -34.28 16.62
C MET A 142 -9.29 -34.76 18.05
N LYS A 143 -9.45 -33.88 19.05
CA LYS A 143 -9.23 -34.17 20.49
C LYS A 143 -7.93 -34.95 20.73
N CYS A 144 -6.83 -34.48 20.15
CA CYS A 144 -5.61 -35.28 20.02
C CYS A 144 -5.09 -35.88 21.34
N SER A 145 -5.19 -37.21 21.48
CA SER A 145 -4.13 -38.01 22.11
C SER A 145 -2.90 -38.02 21.17
N LYS A 146 -1.72 -38.39 21.66
CA LYS A 146 -0.45 -38.31 20.88
C LYS A 146 -0.49 -38.99 19.50
N ASP A 147 -1.37 -39.96 19.29
CA ASP A 147 -1.50 -40.70 18.02
C ASP A 147 -2.33 -39.95 16.94
N ASN A 148 -3.24 -39.05 17.35
CA ASN A 148 -4.14 -38.34 16.43
C ASN A 148 -3.55 -37.02 15.86
N HIS A 149 -2.38 -36.59 16.34
CA HIS A 149 -1.76 -35.33 15.90
C HIS A 149 -1.30 -35.37 14.44
N TYR A 150 -0.78 -36.52 14.00
CA TYR A 150 -0.33 -36.71 12.62
C TYR A 150 -1.51 -36.66 11.63
N GLU A 151 -2.68 -37.20 12.01
CA GLU A 151 -3.89 -37.14 11.19
C GLU A 151 -4.43 -35.71 11.06
N ALA A 152 -4.48 -34.96 12.17
CA ALA A 152 -4.88 -33.54 12.16
C ALA A 152 -3.98 -32.72 11.23
N MET A 153 -2.66 -32.92 11.30
CA MET A 153 -1.70 -32.23 10.43
C MET A 153 -1.88 -32.60 8.95
N GLN A 154 -2.17 -33.87 8.64
CA GLN A 154 -2.47 -34.31 7.28
C GLN A 154 -3.73 -33.64 6.73
N LYS A 155 -4.80 -33.53 7.55
CA LYS A 155 -6.02 -32.83 7.17
C LYS A 155 -5.78 -31.34 6.95
N CYS A 156 -5.08 -30.67 7.87
CA CYS A 156 -4.69 -29.28 7.71
C CYS A 156 -3.89 -29.07 6.41
N THR A 157 -2.93 -29.95 6.13
CA THR A 157 -2.14 -29.90 4.89
C THR A 157 -3.02 -30.11 3.64
N LEU A 158 -3.97 -31.03 3.68
CA LEU A 158 -4.92 -31.25 2.58
C LEU A 158 -5.76 -29.99 2.31
N TRP A 159 -6.28 -29.37 3.36
CA TRP A 159 -7.07 -28.15 3.24
C TRP A 159 -6.24 -26.96 2.75
N SER A 160 -4.99 -26.83 3.21
CA SER A 160 -4.03 -25.86 2.67
C SER A 160 -3.83 -26.05 1.16
N LYS A 161 -3.77 -27.30 0.66
CA LYS A 161 -3.70 -27.57 -0.79
C LYS A 161 -4.96 -27.14 -1.53
N TYR A 162 -6.15 -27.39 -0.97
CA TYR A 162 -7.39 -26.94 -1.57
C TYR A 162 -7.44 -25.41 -1.65
N ILE A 163 -7.14 -24.69 -0.56
CA ILE A 163 -7.10 -23.22 -0.55
C ILE A 163 -6.18 -22.68 -1.65
N ARG A 164 -5.07 -23.36 -1.93
CA ARG A 164 -4.10 -22.94 -2.97
C ARG A 164 -4.48 -23.38 -4.38
N ASP A 165 -5.47 -24.25 -4.56
CA ASP A 165 -5.91 -24.73 -5.88
C ASP A 165 -6.68 -23.63 -6.61
N PRO A 166 -6.20 -23.13 -7.76
CA PRO A 166 -6.91 -22.11 -8.54
C PRO A 166 -8.25 -22.60 -9.09
N HIS A 167 -8.44 -23.91 -9.26
CA HIS A 167 -9.69 -24.48 -9.78
C HIS A 167 -10.79 -24.59 -8.71
N TRP A 168 -10.45 -24.36 -7.45
CA TRP A 168 -11.42 -24.35 -6.36
C TRP A 168 -11.58 -22.92 -5.82
N HIS A 169 -12.66 -22.29 -6.25
CA HIS A 169 -13.03 -20.93 -5.88
C HIS A 169 -14.44 -20.90 -5.26
N PRO A 170 -14.58 -21.28 -3.97
CA PRO A 170 -15.87 -21.41 -3.30
C PRO A 170 -16.42 -20.04 -2.88
N PHE A 171 -16.63 -19.15 -3.86
CA PHE A 171 -17.11 -17.79 -3.65
C PHE A 171 -18.35 -17.51 -4.49
N LYS A 172 -19.17 -16.59 -4.00
CA LYS A 172 -20.35 -16.09 -4.71
C LYS A 172 -20.47 -14.59 -4.54
N PHE A 173 -21.13 -13.96 -5.50
CA PHE A 173 -21.46 -12.54 -5.41
C PHE A 173 -22.79 -12.33 -4.71
N VAL A 174 -22.80 -11.44 -3.72
CA VAL A 174 -24.01 -11.02 -3.00
C VAL A 174 -24.09 -9.49 -3.00
N LYS A 175 -25.30 -8.94 -2.94
CA LYS A 175 -25.52 -7.49 -2.89
C LYS A 175 -25.58 -7.04 -1.42
N ILE A 176 -24.52 -6.40 -0.93
CA ILE A 176 -24.44 -5.84 0.42
C ILE A 176 -24.49 -4.32 0.31
N ARG A 177 -25.52 -3.69 0.88
CA ARG A 177 -25.72 -2.22 0.84
C ARG A 177 -25.64 -1.63 -0.58
N GLY A 178 -26.18 -2.32 -1.57
CA GLY A 178 -26.18 -1.86 -2.96
C GLY A 178 -24.93 -2.23 -3.76
N LYS A 179 -23.82 -2.62 -3.11
CA LYS A 179 -22.57 -3.04 -3.76
C LYS A 179 -22.53 -4.55 -3.95
N LEU A 180 -22.11 -5.00 -5.12
CA LEU A 180 -21.83 -6.42 -5.37
C LEU A 180 -20.52 -6.78 -4.67
N THR A 181 -20.55 -7.73 -3.75
CA THR A 181 -19.41 -8.16 -2.94
C THR A 181 -19.26 -9.66 -3.05
N GLU A 182 -18.03 -10.11 -3.29
CA GLU A 182 -17.68 -11.52 -3.30
C GLU A 182 -17.55 -12.03 -1.86
N VAL A 183 -18.25 -13.11 -1.53
CA VAL A 183 -18.22 -13.74 -0.21
C VAL A 183 -18.06 -15.25 -0.35
N VAL A 184 -17.51 -15.91 0.66
CA VAL A 184 -17.38 -17.37 0.66
C VAL A 184 -18.77 -18.01 0.59
N ASP A 185 -18.93 -18.97 -0.31
CA ASP A 185 -20.18 -19.71 -0.46
C ASP A 185 -20.29 -20.82 0.60
N GLY A 186 -21.09 -20.57 1.63
CA GLY A 186 -21.41 -21.58 2.67
C GLY A 186 -22.11 -22.83 2.13
N GLU A 187 -22.60 -22.80 0.89
CA GLU A 187 -23.22 -23.95 0.23
C GLU A 187 -22.21 -24.86 -0.49
N ASP A 188 -20.93 -24.47 -0.58
CA ASP A 188 -19.88 -25.27 -1.20
C ASP A 188 -19.78 -26.67 -0.58
N LYS A 189 -19.71 -27.69 -1.44
CA LYS A 189 -19.75 -29.10 -1.04
C LYS A 189 -18.57 -29.48 -0.14
N LYS A 190 -17.36 -28.99 -0.43
CA LYS A 190 -16.17 -29.30 0.37
C LYS A 190 -16.28 -28.61 1.73
N LEU A 191 -16.62 -27.32 1.77
CA LEU A 191 -16.78 -26.55 3.00
C LEU A 191 -17.88 -27.12 3.91
N LYS A 192 -19.01 -27.56 3.34
CA LYS A 192 -20.04 -28.29 4.10
C LYS A 192 -19.52 -29.60 4.67
N GLY A 193 -18.71 -30.33 3.90
CA GLY A 193 -18.02 -31.54 4.36
C GLY A 193 -17.11 -31.26 5.55
N LEU A 194 -16.25 -30.24 5.44
CA LEU A 194 -15.36 -29.78 6.50
C LEU A 194 -16.10 -29.49 7.80
N LYS A 195 -17.16 -28.69 7.71
CA LYS A 195 -17.94 -28.26 8.88
C LYS A 195 -18.62 -29.44 9.58
N LYS A 196 -19.05 -30.46 8.81
CA LYS A 196 -19.63 -31.70 9.37
C LYS A 196 -18.57 -32.61 10.00
N GLU A 197 -17.39 -32.69 9.40
CA GLU A 197 -16.31 -33.60 9.82
C GLU A 197 -15.51 -33.05 11.01
N LEU A 198 -15.09 -31.78 10.94
CA LEU A 198 -14.15 -31.15 11.88
C LEU A 198 -14.76 -29.98 12.66
N GLY A 199 -16.03 -29.64 12.41
CA GLY A 199 -16.77 -28.63 13.18
C GLY A 199 -16.51 -27.18 12.74
N GLU A 200 -17.08 -26.26 13.52
CA GLU A 200 -17.12 -24.82 13.19
C GLU A 200 -15.74 -24.17 13.18
N LYS A 201 -14.87 -24.50 14.14
CA LYS A 201 -13.56 -23.85 14.28
C LYS A 201 -12.67 -24.10 13.05
N ALA A 202 -12.58 -25.35 12.59
CA ALA A 202 -11.83 -25.69 11.39
C ALA A 202 -12.44 -25.07 10.12
N TYR A 203 -13.78 -24.99 10.05
CA TYR A 203 -14.48 -24.29 8.97
C TYR A 203 -14.13 -22.80 8.93
N GLU A 204 -14.20 -22.08 10.06
CA GLU A 204 -13.87 -20.66 10.10
C GLU A 204 -12.38 -20.38 9.83
N ALA A 205 -11.49 -21.27 10.24
CA ALA A 205 -10.05 -21.18 9.90
C ALA A 205 -9.80 -21.27 8.39
N VAL A 206 -10.42 -22.25 7.72
CA VAL A 206 -10.34 -22.40 6.26
C VAL A 206 -10.98 -21.21 5.55
N LYS A 207 -12.14 -20.76 6.02
CA LYS A 207 -12.84 -19.61 5.45
C LYS A 207 -12.02 -18.32 5.57
N THR A 208 -11.38 -18.10 6.72
CA THR A 208 -10.47 -16.96 6.95
C THR A 208 -9.30 -17.02 5.99
N ALA A 209 -8.61 -18.16 5.90
CA ALA A 209 -7.49 -18.33 4.98
C ALA A 209 -7.89 -18.17 3.51
N LEU A 210 -9.11 -18.59 3.10
CA LEU A 210 -9.63 -18.33 1.76
C LEU A 210 -9.84 -16.84 1.47
N ILE A 211 -10.44 -16.11 2.41
CA ILE A 211 -10.67 -14.67 2.27
C ILE A 211 -9.34 -13.93 2.17
N GLU A 212 -8.42 -14.21 3.08
CA GLU A 212 -7.08 -13.61 3.06
C GLU A 212 -6.31 -13.95 1.78
N MET A 213 -6.43 -15.19 1.26
CA MET A 213 -5.79 -15.58 0.00
C MET A 213 -6.31 -14.75 -1.18
N ASN A 214 -7.62 -14.54 -1.27
CA ASN A 214 -8.22 -13.75 -2.34
C ASN A 214 -7.93 -12.25 -2.21
N GLU A 215 -7.83 -11.73 -0.99
CA GLU A 215 -7.53 -10.32 -0.75
C GLU A 215 -6.06 -9.99 -1.05
N TYR A 216 -5.13 -10.87 -0.64
CA TYR A 216 -3.70 -10.56 -0.70
C TYR A 216 -2.98 -11.14 -1.90
N ASN A 217 -3.42 -12.30 -2.42
CA ASN A 217 -2.75 -12.95 -3.55
C ASN A 217 -3.70 -13.83 -4.38
N PRO A 218 -4.74 -13.25 -4.98
CA PRO A 218 -5.78 -14.00 -5.68
C PRO A 218 -5.22 -14.82 -6.85
N SER A 219 -4.26 -14.28 -7.60
CA SER A 219 -3.66 -14.95 -8.75
C SER A 219 -2.57 -15.94 -8.37
N GLY A 220 -1.71 -15.59 -7.40
CA GLY A 220 -0.57 -16.43 -7.03
C GLY A 220 -0.94 -17.61 -6.13
N ARG A 221 -2.02 -17.48 -5.33
CA ARG A 221 -2.53 -18.54 -4.43
C ARG A 221 -1.47 -19.11 -3.49
N PHE A 222 -0.57 -18.26 -2.98
CA PHE A 222 0.36 -18.59 -1.90
C PHE A 222 0.34 -17.52 -0.80
N PRO A 223 0.60 -17.89 0.47
CA PRO A 223 0.55 -16.93 1.56
C PRO A 223 1.60 -15.83 1.42
N VAL A 224 1.20 -14.59 1.70
CA VAL A 224 2.06 -13.40 1.63
C VAL A 224 2.31 -12.87 3.04
N HIS A 225 3.53 -12.39 3.30
CA HIS A 225 3.88 -11.79 4.59
C HIS A 225 3.34 -10.36 4.64
N GLU A 226 2.69 -10.01 5.74
CA GLU A 226 2.17 -8.67 5.99
C GLU A 226 2.54 -8.20 7.39
N LEU A 227 2.74 -6.89 7.55
CA LEU A 227 2.97 -6.27 8.85
C LEU A 227 1.70 -6.36 9.70
N TRP A 228 1.84 -6.87 10.91
CA TRP A 228 0.70 -7.12 11.80
C TRP A 228 0.91 -6.50 13.16
N ASN A 229 -0.13 -5.87 13.68
CA ASN A 229 -0.23 -5.50 15.08
C ASN A 229 -0.81 -6.70 15.83
N LEU A 230 0.01 -7.31 16.68
CA LEU A 230 -0.33 -8.53 17.43
C LEU A 230 -1.31 -8.25 18.58
N GLU A 231 -1.32 -7.03 19.12
CA GLU A 231 -2.22 -6.64 20.22
C GLU A 231 -3.63 -6.33 19.72
N GLU A 232 -3.73 -5.63 18.58
CA GLU A 232 -5.01 -5.20 18.00
C GLU A 232 -5.56 -6.16 16.94
N ASP A 233 -4.84 -7.25 16.66
CA ASP A 233 -5.13 -8.25 15.62
C ASP A 233 -5.56 -7.63 14.28
N ARG A 234 -4.75 -6.69 13.78
CA ARG A 234 -4.99 -6.03 12.50
C ARG A 234 -3.70 -5.74 11.75
N LYS A 235 -3.84 -5.44 10.45
CA LYS A 235 -2.73 -4.93 9.64
C LYS A 235 -2.13 -3.68 10.29
N ALA A 236 -0.82 -3.69 10.48
CA ALA A 236 -0.07 -2.55 10.99
C ALA A 236 0.24 -1.57 9.85
N THR A 237 0.14 -0.28 10.14
CA THR A 237 0.57 0.76 9.18
C THR A 237 2.06 1.03 9.31
N LEU A 238 2.68 1.60 8.27
CA LEU A 238 4.08 2.05 8.36
C LEU A 238 4.26 3.10 9.45
N LYS A 239 3.24 3.95 9.64
CA LYS A 239 3.22 4.95 10.70
C LYS A 239 3.26 4.29 12.08
N ASP A 240 2.41 3.30 12.34
CA ASP A 240 2.35 2.57 13.62
C ASP A 240 3.75 2.04 14.00
N VAL A 241 4.43 1.42 13.03
CA VAL A 241 5.75 0.83 13.21
C VAL A 241 6.82 1.90 13.43
N VAL A 242 6.81 2.98 12.64
CA VAL A 242 7.78 4.07 12.76
C VAL A 242 7.63 4.80 14.10
N GLU A 243 6.40 5.11 14.53
CA GLU A 243 6.13 5.75 15.82
C GLU A 243 6.66 4.89 16.97
N TYR A 244 6.40 3.58 16.95
CA TYR A 244 6.93 2.65 17.95
C TYR A 244 8.47 2.60 17.98
N MET A 245 9.12 2.57 16.81
CA MET A 245 10.58 2.59 16.76
C MET A 245 11.15 3.91 17.30
N LEU A 246 10.51 5.03 16.97
CA LEU A 246 10.92 6.35 17.46
C LEU A 246 10.74 6.48 18.98
N ASP A 247 9.62 6.02 19.52
CA ASP A 247 9.36 6.02 20.97
C ASP A 247 10.41 5.21 21.74
N GLY A 248 10.80 4.05 21.21
CA GLY A 248 11.89 3.23 21.75
C GLY A 248 13.26 3.90 21.69
N TRP A 249 13.46 4.88 20.81
CA TRP A 249 14.71 5.63 20.64
C TRP A 249 14.72 6.97 21.39
N THR A 250 13.60 7.41 21.93
CA THR A 250 13.58 8.61 22.77
C THR A 250 14.17 8.30 24.16
N PRO A 251 15.20 9.03 24.62
CA PRO A 251 15.70 8.86 25.98
C PRO A 251 14.58 9.17 26.97
N ASN A 252 14.24 8.19 27.80
CA ASN A 252 13.27 8.33 28.88
C ASN A 252 13.61 9.57 29.73
N LYS A 253 12.85 10.67 29.59
CA LYS A 253 12.95 11.86 30.46
C LYS A 253 12.40 11.53 31.84
N ARG A 254 12.98 10.54 32.54
CA ARG A 254 12.76 10.37 33.97
C ARG A 254 13.47 11.53 34.67
N LEU A 255 12.70 12.60 34.90
CA LEU A 255 13.04 13.68 35.82
C LEU A 255 13.53 13.05 37.13
N ARG A 256 14.85 13.08 37.33
CA ARG A 256 15.47 12.75 38.61
C ARG A 256 14.86 13.70 39.64
N ARG A 257 13.96 13.18 40.48
CA ARG A 257 13.65 13.82 41.77
C ARG A 257 14.99 13.89 42.52
N ARG A 258 15.58 15.09 42.54
CA ARG A 258 16.71 15.41 43.42
C ARG A 258 16.22 15.15 44.85
N LYS A 259 16.90 14.24 45.55
CA LYS A 259 16.92 14.24 47.02
C LYS A 259 17.83 15.36 47.47
#